data_AF-A0AB38CZI0-F1
#
_entry.id   AF-A0AB38CZI0-F1
#
_cell.length_a   1.000
_cell.length_b   1.000
_cell.length_c   1.000
_cell.angle_alpha   90.00
_cell.angle_beta   90.00
_cell.angle_gamma   90.00
#
_symmetry.space_group_name_H-M   'P 1'
#
loop_
_entity.id
_entity.type
_entity.pdbx_description
1 polymer ?
#
loop_
_entity_poly.entity_id
_entity_poly.type
_entity_poly.pdbx_seq_one_letter_code
_entity_poly.pdbx_strand_id
1 'polypeptide(L)'
;MYHDKYTDLPMLGLGGGRMALETIEPEHFSLTPEELGESYAVSRAVRALVARYIAHRGYEAVDYTTHRALLAVRAVIETYMHDPGKPNLNLYGDVTRHD
;
A
#
# COMPACT_ATOMS: atom_id res chain seq x y z
N MET A 1 -38.85 -19.59 13.80
CA MET A 1 -37.86 -20.49 13.18
C MET A 1 -37.24 -19.74 12.01
N TYR A 2 -36.00 -19.25 12.15
CA TYR A 2 -35.30 -18.55 11.06
C TYR A 2 -34.72 -19.62 10.12
N HIS A 3 -35.22 -19.70 8.89
CA HIS A 3 -34.62 -20.54 7.86
C HIS A 3 -33.41 -19.82 7.27
N ASP A 4 -32.24 -20.42 7.42
CA ASP A 4 -31.02 -19.99 6.78
C ASP A 4 -31.13 -20.22 5.26
N LYS A 5 -31.16 -19.11 4.50
CA LYS A 5 -31.33 -19.09 3.04
C LYS A 5 -30.06 -19.43 2.26
N TYR A 6 -29.01 -19.87 2.94
CA TYR A 6 -27.69 -20.14 2.35
C TYR A 6 -27.24 -21.60 2.50
N THR A 7 -28.20 -22.53 2.59
CA THR A 7 -27.95 -23.97 2.81
C THR A 7 -27.25 -24.64 1.61
N ASP A 8 -27.39 -24.03 0.44
CA ASP A 8 -26.90 -24.44 -0.87
C ASP A 8 -25.57 -23.78 -1.25
N LEU A 9 -25.04 -22.87 -0.42
CA LEU A 9 -23.69 -22.37 -0.61
C LEU A 9 -22.68 -23.47 -0.25
N PRO A 10 -21.65 -23.71 -1.07
CA PRO A 10 -20.57 -24.60 -0.68
C PRO A 10 -19.96 -24.05 0.61
N MET A 11 -19.93 -24.89 1.64
CA MET A 11 -19.31 -24.55 2.92
C MET A 11 -17.84 -24.25 2.64
N LEU A 12 -17.47 -22.97 2.63
CA LEU A 12 -16.07 -22.56 2.53
C LEU A 12 -15.40 -23.11 3.78
N GLY A 13 -14.70 -24.23 3.63
CA GLY A 13 -13.91 -24.81 4.70
C GLY A 13 -12.85 -23.79 5.09
N LEU A 14 -13.11 -23.01 6.14
CA LEU A 14 -12.10 -22.16 6.81
C LEU A 14 -10.93 -22.99 7.38
N GLY A 15 -10.88 -24.30 7.12
CA GLY A 15 -9.90 -25.26 7.62
C GLY A 15 -9.02 -25.91 6.54
N GLY A 16 -8.95 -25.39 5.31
CA GLY A 16 -8.19 -26.06 4.25
C GLY A 16 -7.59 -25.10 3.25
N GLY A 17 -6.32 -24.78 3.46
CA GLY A 17 -5.54 -23.95 2.53
C GLY A 17 -5.59 -22.50 2.94
N ARG A 18 -4.47 -22.01 3.50
CA ARG A 18 -4.02 -20.65 3.22
C ARG A 18 -4.30 -20.42 1.74
N MET A 19 -5.16 -19.46 1.40
CA MET A 19 -5.34 -19.06 0.01
C MET A 19 -3.94 -18.89 -0.56
N ALA A 20 -3.55 -19.78 -1.46
CA ALA A 20 -2.26 -19.75 -2.13
C ALA A 20 -2.29 -18.56 -3.09
N LEU A 21 -2.12 -17.36 -2.52
CA LEU A 21 -1.62 -16.19 -3.21
C LEU A 21 -0.13 -16.35 -3.52
N GLU A 22 0.48 -17.48 -3.13
CA GLU A 22 1.89 -17.86 -3.41
C GLU A 22 2.22 -17.88 -4.91
N THR A 23 1.24 -17.95 -5.81
CA THR A 23 1.52 -18.00 -7.27
C THR A 23 1.63 -16.60 -7.93
N ILE A 24 1.41 -15.51 -7.19
CA ILE A 24 1.56 -14.12 -7.70
C ILE A 24 2.30 -13.23 -6.69
N GLU A 25 3.09 -13.80 -5.79
CA GLU A 25 4.08 -13.01 -5.06
C GLU A 25 5.42 -13.20 -5.79
N PRO A 26 5.89 -12.20 -6.57
CA PRO A 26 7.24 -12.23 -7.11
C PRO A 26 8.23 -12.50 -5.96
N GLU A 27 9.30 -13.25 -6.20
CA GLU A 27 10.33 -13.54 -5.18
C GLU A 27 10.89 -12.27 -4.49
N HIS A 28 10.72 -11.10 -5.11
CA HIS A 28 11.03 -9.78 -4.56
C HIS A 28 10.04 -9.24 -3.50
N PHE A 29 8.95 -9.95 -3.21
CA PHE A 29 7.95 -9.64 -2.17
C PHE A 29 8.10 -10.50 -0.91
N SER A 30 9.09 -11.40 -0.87
CA SER A 30 9.40 -12.20 0.30
C SER A 30 10.11 -11.36 1.36
N LEU A 31 9.38 -10.41 1.97
CA LEU A 31 9.84 -9.73 3.18
C LEU A 31 9.93 -10.74 4.31
N THR A 32 11.06 -10.71 5.02
CA THR A 32 11.14 -11.38 6.32
C THR A 32 10.08 -10.80 7.27
N PRO A 33 9.68 -11.52 8.33
CA PRO A 33 8.73 -11.01 9.31
C PRO A 33 9.16 -9.68 9.95
N GLU A 34 10.47 -9.47 10.09
CA GLU A 34 11.06 -8.23 10.61
C GLU A 34 10.84 -7.07 9.62
N GLU A 35 11.21 -7.25 8.35
CA GLU A 35 11.01 -6.24 7.30
C GLU A 35 9.53 -5.93 7.04
N LEU A 36 8.65 -6.93 7.19
CA LEU A 36 7.20 -6.72 7.15
C LEU A 36 6.74 -5.87 8.34
N GLY A 37 7.29 -6.11 9.53
CA GLY A 37 7.03 -5.32 10.73
C GLY A 37 7.46 -3.86 10.56
N GLU A 38 8.63 -3.63 10.01
CA GLU A 38 9.13 -2.28 9.67
C GLU A 38 8.23 -1.59 8.64
N SER A 39 7.87 -2.30 7.57
CA SER A 39 6.97 -1.80 6.53
C SER A 39 5.60 -1.40 7.11
N TYR A 40 5.05 -2.21 8.02
CA TYR A 40 3.81 -1.88 8.71
C TYR A 40 3.95 -0.66 9.62
N ALA A 41 5.05 -0.53 10.34
CA ALA A 41 5.33 0.62 11.21
C ALA A 41 5.39 1.93 10.39
N VAL A 42 6.07 1.92 9.24
CA VAL A 42 6.13 3.07 8.33
C VAL A 42 4.74 3.43 7.81
N SER A 43 3.99 2.45 7.29
CA SER A 43 2.63 2.66 6.78
C SER A 43 1.71 3.29 7.84
N ARG A 44 1.76 2.77 9.07
CA ARG A 44 1.02 3.30 10.21
C ARG A 44 1.42 4.74 10.55
N ALA A 45 2.71 5.04 10.59
CA ALA A 45 3.21 6.38 10.91
C ALA A 45 2.80 7.41 9.85
N VAL A 46 2.93 7.06 8.57
CA VAL A 46 2.51 7.92 7.45
C VAL A 46 1.01 8.17 7.51
N ARG A 47 0.19 7.13 7.73
CA ARG A 47 -1.27 7.28 7.87
C ARG A 47 -1.64 8.20 9.04
N ALA A 48 -0.98 8.05 10.19
CA ALA A 48 -1.22 8.90 11.36
C ALA A 48 -0.86 10.36 11.08
N LEU A 49 0.25 10.60 10.39
CA LEU A 49 0.67 11.94 9.97
C LEU A 49 -0.35 12.56 9.00
N VAL A 50 -0.77 11.82 7.97
CA VAL A 50 -1.78 12.27 7.00
C VAL A 50 -3.10 12.59 7.70
N ALA A 51 -3.60 11.69 8.54
CA ALA A 51 -4.83 11.89 9.30
C ALA A 51 -4.77 13.17 10.16
N ARG A 52 -3.63 13.46 10.80
CA ARG A 52 -3.45 14.68 11.60
C ARG A 52 -3.71 15.96 10.80
N TYR A 53 -3.38 15.98 9.51
CA TYR A 53 -3.53 17.18 8.67
C TYR A 53 -4.85 17.24 7.89
N ILE A 54 -5.32 16.09 7.38
CA ILE A 54 -6.41 16.08 6.41
C ILE A 54 -7.62 15.24 6.82
N ALA A 55 -7.69 14.74 8.06
CA ALA A 55 -8.86 13.97 8.52
C ALA A 55 -10.19 14.71 8.36
N HIS A 56 -10.18 16.05 8.43
CA HIS A 56 -11.37 16.88 8.20
C HIS A 56 -11.97 16.75 6.78
N ARG A 57 -11.24 16.15 5.84
CA ARG A 57 -11.69 15.87 4.47
C ARG A 57 -12.33 14.49 4.29
N GLY A 58 -12.40 13.69 5.35
CA GLY A 58 -12.99 12.35 5.34
C GLY A 58 -11.97 11.22 5.17
N TYR A 59 -12.43 9.98 5.41
CA TYR A 59 -11.58 8.79 5.43
C TYR A 59 -10.95 8.49 4.06
N GLU A 60 -11.69 8.66 2.97
CA GLU A 60 -11.17 8.43 1.61
C GLU A 60 -10.00 9.34 1.27
N ALA A 61 -10.04 10.62 1.69
CA ALA A 61 -8.96 11.55 1.47
C ALA A 61 -7.69 11.14 2.24
N VAL A 62 -7.85 10.62 3.46
CA VAL A 62 -6.75 10.09 4.28
C VAL A 62 -6.14 8.86 3.62
N ASP A 63 -6.96 7.90 3.19
CA ASP A 63 -6.48 6.66 2.57
C ASP A 63 -5.77 6.95 1.24
N TYR A 64 -6.40 7.76 0.38
CA TYR A 64 -5.81 8.17 -0.90
C TYR A 64 -4.46 8.87 -0.72
N THR A 65 -4.39 9.84 0.19
CA THR A 65 -3.16 10.61 0.41
C THR A 65 -2.07 9.75 1.06
N THR A 66 -2.44 8.87 1.99
CA THR A 66 -1.50 7.88 2.58
C THR A 66 -0.90 7.01 1.50
N HIS A 67 -1.72 6.48 0.60
CA HIS A 67 -1.25 5.66 -0.51
C HIS A 67 -0.29 6.42 -1.44
N ARG A 68 -0.65 7.65 -1.84
CA ARG A 68 0.21 8.50 -2.68
C ARG A 68 1.54 8.82 -2.01
N ALA A 69 1.55 9.08 -0.70
CA ALA A 69 2.77 9.34 0.06
C ALA A 69 3.69 8.11 0.09
N LEU A 70 3.14 6.91 0.33
CA LEU A 70 3.93 5.67 0.35
C LEU A 70 4.53 5.35 -1.04
N LEU A 71 3.77 5.57 -2.12
CA LEU A 71 4.30 5.42 -3.48
C LEU A 71 5.44 6.42 -3.77
N ALA A 72 5.32 7.66 -3.31
CA ALA A 72 6.37 8.67 -3.48
C ALA A 72 7.66 8.26 -2.76
N VAL A 73 7.57 7.77 -1.52
CA VAL A 73 8.72 7.25 -0.77
C VAL A 73 9.38 6.09 -1.53
N ARG A 74 8.59 5.14 -2.02
CA ARG A 74 9.07 3.99 -2.80
C ARG A 74 9.80 4.45 -4.07
N ALA A 75 9.24 5.39 -4.82
CA ALA A 75 9.84 5.90 -6.05
C ALA A 75 11.21 6.56 -5.81
N VAL A 76 11.37 7.30 -4.70
CA VAL A 76 12.67 7.90 -4.33
C VAL A 76 13.72 6.83 -4.04
N ILE A 77 13.33 5.78 -3.31
CA ILE A 77 14.21 4.65 -2.99
C ILE A 77 14.62 3.93 -4.28
N GLU A 78 13.65 3.57 -5.14
CA GLU A 78 13.91 2.89 -6.41
C GLU A 78 14.82 3.73 -7.33
N THR A 79 14.59 5.05 -7.39
CA THR A 79 15.44 5.95 -8.18
C THR A 79 16.89 5.90 -7.71
N TYR A 80 17.12 5.96 -6.39
CA TYR A 80 18.46 5.88 -5.83
C TYR A 80 19.10 4.49 -6.07
N MET A 81 18.32 3.42 -6.01
CA MET A 81 18.80 2.07 -6.30
C MET A 81 19.21 1.89 -7.77
N HIS A 82 18.51 2.53 -8.70
CA HIS A 82 18.76 2.39 -10.14
C HIS A 82 19.82 3.35 -10.70
N ASP A 83 19.93 4.58 -10.18
CA ASP A 83 20.96 5.56 -10.58
C ASP A 83 21.38 6.41 -9.36
N PRO A 84 22.38 5.97 -8.57
CA PRO A 84 22.80 6.67 -7.35
C PRO A 84 23.43 8.05 -7.63
N GLY A 85 23.65 8.41 -8.91
CA GLY A 85 24.28 9.67 -9.31
C GLY A 85 23.32 10.81 -9.67
N LYS A 86 21.99 10.57 -9.75
CA LYS A 86 21.02 11.59 -10.18
C LYS A 86 19.75 11.58 -9.34
N PRO A 87 19.61 12.46 -8.33
CA PRO A 87 18.32 12.66 -7.67
C PRO A 87 17.39 13.41 -8.64
N ASN A 88 16.53 12.68 -9.36
CA ASN A 88 15.47 13.30 -10.15
C ASN A 88 14.30 13.65 -9.22
N LEU A 89 14.45 14.76 -8.49
CA LEU A 89 13.47 15.29 -7.52
C LEU A 89 12.34 16.09 -8.18
N ASN A 90 12.00 15.84 -9.45
CA ASN A 90 10.81 16.40 -10.07
C ASN A 90 9.58 15.52 -9.77
N LEU A 91 9.13 15.52 -8.52
CA LEU A 91 7.84 14.95 -8.15
C LEU A 91 6.65 15.84 -8.57
N TYR A 92 6.91 17.09 -9.03
CA TYR A 92 5.92 18.10 -9.39
C TYR A 92 6.33 19.06 -10.55
N GLY A 93 7.37 18.74 -11.31
CA GLY A 93 8.00 19.70 -12.23
C GLY A 93 7.98 19.29 -13.70
N ASP A 94 6.82 19.36 -14.35
CA ASP A 94 6.76 19.83 -15.74
C ASP A 94 5.43 20.59 -15.96
N VAL A 95 5.40 21.81 -15.43
CA VAL A 95 4.43 22.84 -15.87
C VAL A 95 5.25 24.03 -16.34
N THR A 96 6.17 23.81 -17.28
CA THR A 96 6.55 24.92 -18.15
C THR A 96 5.39 25.15 -19.11
N ARG A 97 4.55 26.11 -18.73
CA ARG A 97 3.65 26.80 -19.65
C ARG A 97 4.53 27.33 -20.79
N HIS A 98 4.41 26.74 -21.97
CA HIS A 98 4.94 27.36 -23.17
C HIS A 98 4.06 28.56 -23.48
N ASP A 99 4.60 29.76 -23.23
CA ASP A 99 4.16 30.99 -23.88
C ASP A 99 4.65 31.01 -25.34
#